data_AF-W1YDR5-F1
#
_entry.id   AF-W1YDR5-F1
#
_cell.length_a   1.000
_cell.length_b   1.000
_cell.length_c   1.000
_cell.angle_alpha   90.00
_cell.angle_beta   90.00
_cell.angle_gamma   90.00
#
_symmetry.space_group_name_H-M   'P 1'
#
loop_
_entity.id
_entity.type
_entity.pdbx_description
1 polymer ?
#
loop_
_entity_poly.entity_id
_entity_poly.type
_entity_poly.pdbx_seq_one_letter_code
_entity_poly.pdbx_strand_id
1 'polypeptide(L)'
;DTMYAESKNNVARRSAQTAMYEILKTLVAMVSPVLSFTAEEVWKYMPKEEGMRESVMLQDWPQGHPEHFNQELADKWNQLLDLRTSVQKALE
;
A
#
# COMPACT_ATOMS: atom_id res chain seq x y z
N ASP A 1 7.20 -8.06 -10.96
CA ASP A 1 7.08 -9.45 -11.47
C ASP A 1 6.29 -10.36 -10.55
N THR A 2 6.57 -10.35 -9.25
CA THR A 2 5.96 -11.23 -8.22
C THR A 2 4.43 -11.37 -8.29
N MET A 3 3.69 -10.32 -8.66
CA MET A 3 2.22 -10.40 -8.74
C MET A 3 1.68 -11.23 -9.90
N TYR A 4 2.43 -11.31 -10.99
CA TYR A 4 2.02 -11.97 -12.23
C TYR A 4 2.75 -13.30 -12.45
N ALA A 5 4.01 -13.39 -12.04
CA ALA A 5 4.84 -14.58 -12.23
C ALA A 5 4.60 -15.65 -11.16
N GLU A 6 4.34 -15.25 -9.90
CA GLU A 6 4.23 -16.20 -8.80
C GLU A 6 2.82 -16.82 -8.68
N SER A 7 2.79 -18.08 -8.25
CA SER A 7 1.54 -18.80 -8.00
C SER A 7 0.66 -18.08 -6.96
N LYS A 8 -0.66 -18.30 -7.01
CA LYS A 8 -1.65 -17.62 -6.16
C LYS A 8 -1.33 -17.72 -4.66
N ASN A 9 -0.80 -18.86 -4.22
CA ASN A 9 -0.51 -19.14 -2.81
C ASN A 9 0.97 -19.00 -2.46
N ASN A 10 1.80 -18.45 -3.37
CA ASN A 10 3.20 -18.17 -3.08
C ASN A 10 3.33 -17.14 -1.94
N VAL A 11 4.22 -17.40 -0.98
CA VAL A 11 4.43 -16.55 0.20
C VAL A 11 4.84 -15.13 -0.16
N ALA A 12 5.75 -14.96 -1.13
CA ALA A 12 6.20 -13.64 -1.57
C ALA A 12 5.05 -12.83 -2.19
N ARG A 13 4.20 -13.49 -3.01
CA ARG A 13 3.01 -12.86 -3.59
C ARG A 13 2.01 -12.46 -2.51
N ARG A 14 1.73 -13.33 -1.55
CA ARG A 14 0.79 -13.04 -0.46
C ARG A 14 1.30 -11.92 0.45
N SER A 15 2.58 -11.93 0.78
CA SER A 15 3.23 -10.85 1.55
C SER A 15 3.09 -9.49 0.85
N ALA A 16 3.36 -9.42 -0.45
CA ALA A 16 3.18 -8.19 -1.23
C ALA A 16 1.71 -7.74 -1.27
N GLN A 17 0.76 -8.67 -1.41
CA GLN A 17 -0.68 -8.37 -1.39
C GLN A 17 -1.14 -7.79 -0.05
N THR A 18 -0.65 -8.31 1.07
CA THR A 18 -0.93 -7.77 2.40
C THR A 18 -0.46 -6.32 2.50
N ALA A 19 0.80 -6.04 2.15
CA ALA A 19 1.31 -4.67 2.18
C ALA A 19 0.53 -3.72 1.27
N MET A 20 0.20 -4.14 0.04
CA MET A 20 -0.59 -3.31 -0.89
C MET A 20 -2.01 -3.04 -0.39
N TYR A 21 -2.63 -4.03 0.27
CA TYR A 21 -3.97 -3.87 0.83
C TYR A 21 -3.99 -2.83 1.96
N GLU A 22 -3.02 -2.90 2.89
CA GLU A 22 -2.89 -1.93 3.98
C GLU A 22 -2.63 -0.51 3.46
N ILE A 23 -1.75 -0.38 2.45
CA ILE A 23 -1.49 0.90 1.78
C ILE A 23 -2.77 1.42 1.12
N LEU A 24 -3.50 0.58 0.38
CA LEU A 24 -4.74 0.97 -0.29
C LEU A 24 -5.79 1.47 0.72
N LYS A 25 -6.04 0.70 1.77
CA LYS A 25 -7.02 1.03 2.82
C LYS A 25 -6.70 2.36 3.48
N THR A 26 -5.44 2.58 3.83
CA THR A 26 -4.95 3.80 4.47
C THR A 26 -5.05 5.00 3.52
N LEU A 27 -4.55 4.85 2.29
CA LEU A 27 -4.52 5.91 1.30
C LEU A 27 -5.94 6.37 0.93
N VAL A 28 -6.86 5.44 0.70
CA VAL A 28 -8.26 5.74 0.34
C VAL A 28 -8.94 6.55 1.44
N ALA A 29 -8.71 6.21 2.71
CA ALA A 29 -9.21 7.01 3.83
C ALA A 29 -8.61 8.42 3.85
N MET A 30 -7.28 8.54 3.69
CA MET A 30 -6.58 9.83 3.72
C MET A 30 -6.96 10.76 2.55
N VAL A 31 -7.19 10.21 1.36
CA VAL A 31 -7.53 11.02 0.17
C VAL A 31 -9.03 11.32 0.06
N SER A 32 -9.88 10.65 0.84
CA SER A 32 -11.34 10.81 0.80
C SER A 32 -11.83 12.26 0.96
N PRO A 33 -11.18 13.16 1.74
CA PRO A 33 -11.64 14.56 1.85
C PRO A 33 -11.46 15.37 0.55
N VAL A 34 -10.58 14.93 -0.36
CA VAL A 34 -10.28 15.64 -1.61
C VAL A 34 -10.87 14.91 -2.82
N LEU A 35 -10.72 13.59 -2.88
CA LEU A 35 -11.16 12.74 -3.99
C LEU A 35 -12.39 11.92 -3.58
N SER A 36 -13.42 12.59 -3.07
CA SER A 36 -14.54 11.93 -2.38
C SER A 36 -15.24 10.85 -3.18
N PHE A 37 -15.61 11.14 -4.43
CA PHE A 37 -16.27 10.17 -5.31
C PHE A 37 -15.36 8.99 -5.69
N THR A 38 -14.10 9.27 -6.03
CA THR A 38 -13.12 8.23 -6.37
C THR A 38 -12.81 7.35 -5.17
N ALA A 39 -12.65 7.95 -3.98
CA ALA A 39 -12.40 7.20 -2.75
C ALA A 39 -13.58 6.30 -2.39
N GLU A 40 -14.82 6.77 -2.54
CA GLU A 40 -16.03 5.93 -2.37
C GLU A 40 -16.10 4.78 -3.37
N GLU A 41 -15.79 5.05 -4.64
CA GLU A 41 -15.78 4.00 -5.66
C GLU A 41 -14.74 2.93 -5.34
N VAL A 42 -13.52 3.33 -5.00
CA VAL A 42 -12.46 2.39 -4.58
C VAL A 42 -12.88 1.63 -3.32
N TRP A 43 -13.44 2.32 -2.33
CA TRP A 43 -13.92 1.71 -1.11
C TRP A 43 -14.95 0.62 -1.41
N LYS A 44 -15.88 0.85 -2.34
CA LYS A 44 -16.89 -0.14 -2.75
C LYS A 44 -16.29 -1.41 -3.34
N TYR A 45 -15.22 -1.31 -4.13
CA TYR A 45 -14.65 -2.45 -4.88
C TYR A 45 -13.46 -3.14 -4.21
N MET A 46 -12.81 -2.51 -3.23
CA MET A 46 -11.72 -3.16 -2.50
C MET A 46 -12.23 -4.35 -1.67
N PRO A 47 -11.36 -5.35 -1.38
CA PRO A 47 -11.72 -6.46 -0.50
C PRO A 47 -12.26 -5.94 0.84
N LYS A 48 -13.33 -6.57 1.33
CA LYS A 48 -13.99 -6.18 2.57
C LYS A 48 -13.56 -7.08 3.72
N GLU A 49 -13.23 -6.46 4.84
CA GLU A 49 -13.00 -7.12 6.12
C GLU A 49 -14.22 -7.00 7.02
N GLU A 50 -14.33 -7.91 7.98
CA GLU A 50 -15.33 -7.82 9.03
C GLU A 50 -15.18 -6.51 9.80
N GLY A 51 -16.27 -5.78 9.97
CA GLY A 51 -16.28 -4.49 10.67
C GLY A 51 -15.91 -3.27 9.82
N MET A 52 -15.61 -3.40 8.52
CA MET A 52 -15.45 -2.24 7.65
C MET A 52 -16.76 -1.44 7.52
N ARG A 53 -16.63 -0.11 7.56
CA ARG A 53 -17.74 0.81 7.33
C ARG A 53 -18.27 0.70 5.90
N GLU A 54 -19.55 1.00 5.71
CA GLU A 54 -20.19 0.97 4.39
C GLU A 54 -19.60 2.01 3.42
N SER A 55 -19.13 3.14 3.96
CA SER A 55 -18.59 4.29 3.24
C SER A 55 -17.26 4.71 3.87
N VAL A 56 -16.31 5.13 3.04
CA VAL A 56 -15.04 5.68 3.52
C VAL A 56 -15.25 6.98 4.30
N MET A 57 -16.33 7.72 4.01
CA MET A 57 -16.70 8.94 4.73
C MET A 57 -17.10 8.70 6.19
N LEU A 58 -17.44 7.45 6.52
CA LEU A 58 -17.78 7.03 7.88
C LEU A 58 -16.61 6.34 8.59
N GLN A 59 -15.47 6.21 7.91
CA GLN A 59 -14.27 5.61 8.45
C GLN A 59 -13.49 6.61 9.30
N ASP A 60 -13.01 6.16 10.45
CA ASP A 60 -12.13 6.96 11.30
C ASP A 60 -10.79 7.23 10.60
N TRP A 61 -10.16 8.35 10.96
CA TRP A 61 -8.86 8.68 10.42
C TRP A 61 -7.84 7.56 10.72
N PRO A 62 -7.07 7.11 9.70
CA PRO A 62 -6.16 5.99 9.87
C PRO A 62 -5.10 6.30 10.92
N GLN A 63 -4.84 5.32 11.78
CA GLN A 63 -3.80 5.39 12.79
C GLN A 63 -2.52 4.76 12.25
N GLY A 64 -1.37 5.32 12.62
CA GLY A 64 -0.08 4.73 12.29
C GLY A 64 0.16 3.43 13.05
N HIS A 65 1.07 2.61 12.53
CA HIS A 65 1.54 1.36 13.13
C HIS A 65 3.01 1.52 13.56
N PRO A 66 3.28 1.94 14.81
CA PRO A 66 4.65 2.15 15.30
C PRO A 66 5.54 0.90 15.15
N GLU A 67 4.95 -0.28 15.24
CA GLU A 67 5.62 -1.58 15.07
C GLU A 67 6.18 -1.80 13.66
N HIS A 68 5.67 -1.07 12.65
CA HIS A 68 6.17 -1.14 11.28
C HIS A 68 7.30 -0.14 11.03
N PHE A 69 7.52 0.81 11.94
CA PHE A 69 8.56 1.81 11.78
C PHE A 69 9.94 1.24 12.13
N ASN A 70 10.83 1.18 11.15
CA ASN A 70 12.22 0.77 11.34
C ASN A 70 13.15 1.71 10.57
N GLN A 71 13.86 2.56 11.32
CA GLN A 71 14.76 3.58 10.75
C GLN A 71 15.93 2.95 9.98
N GLU A 72 16.57 1.92 10.54
CA GLU A 72 17.70 1.25 9.88
C GLU A 72 17.29 0.65 8.54
N LEU A 73 16.11 0.04 8.48
CA LEU A 73 15.55 -0.50 7.25
C LEU A 73 15.25 0.62 6.24
N ALA A 74 14.68 1.73 6.69
CA ALA A 74 14.39 2.89 5.83
C ALA A 74 15.69 3.46 5.21
N ASP A 75 16.73 3.66 6.02
CA ASP A 75 18.02 4.18 5.56
C ASP A 75 18.66 3.25 4.53
N LYS A 76 18.60 1.94 4.78
CA LYS A 76 19.07 0.92 3.83
C LYS A 76 18.32 0.99 2.49
N TRP A 77 16.99 1.13 2.52
CA TRP A 77 16.18 1.22 1.29
C TRP A 77 16.42 2.52 0.52
N ASN A 78 16.63 3.64 1.22
CA ASN A 78 16.97 4.91 0.57
C ASN A 78 18.26 4.78 -0.26
N GLN A 79 19.32 4.18 0.30
CA GLN A 79 20.56 3.92 -0.44
C GLN A 79 20.34 3.04 -1.67
N LEU A 80 19.49 2.01 -1.57
CA LEU A 80 19.16 1.13 -2.70
C LEU A 80 18.39 1.85 -3.80
N LEU A 81 17.46 2.74 -3.45
CA LEU A 81 16.69 3.53 -4.41
C LEU A 81 17.57 4.55 -5.15
N ASP A 82 18.51 5.17 -4.46
CA ASP A 82 19.50 6.08 -5.06
C ASP A 82 20.42 5.34 -6.04
N LEU A 83 20.90 4.16 -5.63
CA LEU A 83 21.70 3.29 -6.50
C LEU A 83 20.90 2.87 -7.74
N ARG A 84 19.65 2.41 -7.56
CA ARG A 84 18.76 2.03 -8.66
C ARG A 84 18.59 3.17 -9.66
N THR A 85 18.39 4.40 -9.17
CA THR A 85 18.25 5.59 -10.02
C THR A 85 19.51 5.82 -10.86
N SER A 86 20.69 5.66 -10.27
CA SER A 86 21.97 5.82 -10.97
C SER A 86 22.18 4.74 -12.03
N VAL A 87 21.85 3.48 -11.72
CA VAL A 87 21.92 2.37 -12.68
C VAL A 87 20.94 2.56 -13.83
N GLN A 88 19.72 3.02 -13.55
CA GLN A 88 18.70 3.24 -14.58
C GLN A 88 19.14 4.32 -15.59
N LYS A 89 19.78 5.40 -15.14
CA LYS A 89 20.36 6.42 -16.03
C LYS A 89 21.44 5.90 -16.97
N ALA A 90 22.15 4.83 -16.60
CA ALA A 90 23.17 4.22 -17.45
C ALA A 90 22.60 3.18 -18.43
N LEU A 91 21.37 2.73 -18.20
CA LEU A 91 20.63 1.82 -19.08
C LEU A 91 19.77 2.54 -20.12
N GLU A 92 19.47 3.82 -19.89
CA GLU A 92 18.89 4.76 -20.86
C GLU A 92 19.93 5.23 -21.88
#